data_AF-A0A1F3DFL6-F1
#
_entry.id   AF-A0A1F3DFL6-F1
#
_cell.length_a   1.000
_cell.length_b   1.000
_cell.length_c   1.000
_cell.angle_alpha   90.00
_cell.angle_beta   90.00
_cell.angle_gamma   90.00
#
_symmetry.space_group_name_H-M   'P 1'
#
loop_
_entity.id
_entity.type
_entity.pdbx_description
1 polymer ?
#
loop_
_entity_poly.entity_id
_entity_poly.type
_entity_poly.pdbx_seq_one_letter_code
_entity_poly.pdbx_strand_id
1 'polypeptide(L)' 'MDDIMTLEEVAKYLKFKPQTIYTWANEGKIPAAKLGKEWRFKKSVIDKWFIQHIDEKFSKFMEK' A
#
# COMPACT_ATOMS: atom_id res chain seq x y z
N MET A 1 3.69 -13.98 -12.87
CA MET A 1 3.75 -14.44 -11.47
C MET A 1 3.11 -13.38 -10.61
N ASP A 2 1.86 -13.61 -10.24
CA ASP A 2 1.04 -12.68 -9.48
C ASP A 2 1.43 -12.78 -8.00
N ASP A 3 2.40 -11.95 -7.61
CA ASP A 3 2.87 -11.88 -6.23
C ASP A 3 1.82 -11.16 -5.36
N ILE A 4 1.12 -11.94 -4.53
CA ILE A 4 0.18 -11.44 -3.55
C ILE A 4 0.93 -11.17 -2.25
N MET A 5 0.97 -9.91 -1.86
CA MET A 5 1.64 -9.42 -0.68
C MET A 5 0.65 -9.27 0.48
N THR A 6 1.14 -9.47 1.69
CA THR A 6 0.44 -9.12 2.92
C THR A 6 0.58 -7.62 3.22
N LEU A 7 -0.17 -7.14 4.20
CA LEU A 7 -0.09 -5.78 4.68
C LEU A 7 1.33 -5.40 5.14
N GLU A 8 1.99 -6.29 5.87
CA GLU A 8 3.35 -6.08 6.36
C GLU A 8 4.37 -6.01 5.23
N GLU A 9 4.21 -6.87 4.22
CA GLU A 9 5.06 -6.86 3.03
C GLU A 9 4.88 -5.60 2.20
N VAL A 10 3.63 -5.13 1.99
CA VAL A 10 3.37 -3.86 1.31
C VAL A 10 3.96 -2.69 2.09
N ALA A 11 3.83 -2.70 3.42
CA ALA A 11 4.42 -1.68 4.28
C ALA A 11 5.95 -1.65 4.11
N LYS A 12 6.61 -2.81 4.14
CA LYS A 12 8.06 -2.92 3.86
C LYS A 12 8.43 -2.47 2.45
N TYR A 13 7.64 -2.86 1.46
CA TYR A 13 7.89 -2.58 0.04
C TYR A 13 7.79 -1.08 -0.26
N LEU A 14 6.75 -0.42 0.23
CA LEU A 14 6.54 1.01 0.06
C LEU A 14 7.27 1.86 1.11
N LYS A 15 8.00 1.22 2.05
CA LYS A 15 8.66 1.85 3.20
C LYS A 15 7.73 2.71 4.08
N PHE A 16 6.49 2.27 4.25
CA PHE A 16 5.54 2.88 5.19
C PHE A 16 5.37 2.04 6.46
N LYS A 17 4.72 2.63 7.47
CA LYS A 17 4.29 1.89 8.65
C LYS A 17 3.10 0.99 8.30
N PRO A 18 3.03 -0.24 8.86
CA PRO A 18 1.88 -1.14 8.68
C PRO A 18 0.55 -0.47 9.02
N GLN A 19 0.51 0.35 10.08
CA GLN A 19 -0.69 1.10 10.45
C GLN A 19 -1.20 2.03 9.35
N THR A 20 -0.31 2.71 8.62
CA THR A 20 -0.71 3.60 7.52
C THR A 20 -1.34 2.81 6.38
N ILE A 21 -0.74 1.68 6.01
CA ILE A 21 -1.28 0.78 4.99
C ILE A 21 -2.62 0.19 5.44
N TYR A 22 -2.75 -0.17 6.73
CA TYR A 22 -4.01 -0.64 7.31
C TYR A 22 -5.11 0.40 7.20
N THR A 23 -4.84 1.65 7.61
CA THR A 23 -5.80 2.74 7.52
C THR A 23 -6.21 2.97 6.07
N TRP A 24 -5.27 3.00 5.12
CA TRP A 24 -5.60 3.17 3.71
C TRP A 24 -6.40 2.00 3.14
N ALA A 25 -6.10 0.76 3.53
CA ALA A 25 -6.86 -0.41 3.08
C ALA A 25 -8.29 -0.38 3.64
N ASN A 26 -8.43 0.02 4.92
CA ASN A 26 -9.72 0.16 5.57
C ASN A 26 -10.55 1.34 5.02
N GLU A 27 -9.90 2.43 4.63
CA GLU A 27 -10.53 3.59 3.97
C GLU A 27 -10.78 3.35 2.46
N GLY A 28 -10.27 2.25 1.88
CA GLY A 28 -10.37 1.99 0.44
C GLY A 28 -9.49 2.89 -0.44
N LYS A 29 -8.48 3.55 0.14
CA LYS A 29 -7.53 4.44 -0.56
C LYS A 29 -6.44 3.70 -1.31
N ILE A 30 -6.06 2.52 -0.84
CA ILE A 30 -5.06 1.64 -1.47
C ILE A 30 -5.76 0.39 -2.00
N PRO A 31 -5.40 -0.12 -3.19
CA PRO A 31 -6.02 -1.31 -3.76
C PRO A 31 -5.66 -2.56 -2.95
N ALA A 32 -6.60 -3.00 -2.13
CA ALA A 32 -6.46 -4.16 -1.25
C ALA A 32 -7.69 -5.07 -1.38
N ALA A 33 -7.47 -6.38 -1.33
CA ALA A 33 -8.52 -7.39 -1.26
C ALA A 33 -8.58 -7.95 0.17
N LYS A 34 -9.76 -7.90 0.79
CA LYS A 34 -9.98 -8.52 2.10
C LYS A 34 -10.25 -10.01 1.90
N LEU A 35 -9.31 -10.85 2.31
CA LEU A 35 -9.42 -12.30 2.23
C LEU A 35 -9.55 -12.87 3.65
N GLY A 36 -10.79 -13.08 4.08
CA GLY A 36 -11.11 -13.50 5.44
C GLY A 36 -10.76 -12.41 6.47
N LYS A 37 -9.74 -12.67 7.30
CA LYS A 37 -9.26 -11.77 8.36
C LYS A 37 -8.06 -10.92 7.97
N GLU A 38 -7.50 -11.15 6.78
CA GLU A 38 -6.27 -10.50 6.34
C GLU A 38 -6.50 -9.65 5.09
N TRP A 39 -5.65 -8.63 4.92
CA TRP A 39 -5.57 -7.84 3.70
C TRP A 39 -4.51 -8.40 2.77
N ARG A 40 -4.89 -8.61 1.52
CA ARG A 40 -4.03 -9.09 0.45
C ARG A 40 -3.92 -8.03 -0.64
N PHE A 41 -2.71 -7.85 -1.12
CA PHE A 41 -2.38 -6.80 -2.05
C PHE A 41 -1.67 -7.40 -3.24
N LYS A 42 -2.13 -7.08 -4.44
CA LYS A 42 -1.47 -7.57 -5.64
C LYS A 42 -0.33 -6.62 -5.99
N LYS A 43 0.91 -7.12 -6.02
CA LYS A 43 2.10 -6.29 -6.25
C LYS A 43 1.98 -5.38 -7.49
N SER A 44 1.54 -5.94 -8.62
CA SER A 44 1.36 -5.16 -9.86
C SER A 44 0.31 -4.05 -9.75
N VAL A 45 -0.70 -4.22 -8.90
CA VAL A 45 -1.74 -3.21 -8.68
C VAL A 45 -1.23 -2.13 -7.73
N ILE A 46 -0.51 -2.52 -6.67
CA ILE A 46 0.14 -1.60 -5.75
C ILE A 46 1.17 -0.75 -6.47
N ASP A 47 1.98 -1.35 -7.34
CA ASP A 47 2.98 -0.64 -8.15
C ASP A 47 2.33 0.45 -9.02
N LYS A 48 1.27 0.10 -9.76
CA LYS A 48 0.48 1.07 -10.54
C LYS A 48 -0.13 2.17 -9.67
N TRP A 49 -0.72 1.79 -8.55
CA TRP A 49 -1.33 2.75 -7.63
C TRP A 49 -0.28 3.71 -7.05
N PHE A 50 0.89 3.17 -6.68
CA PHE A 50 1.98 3.95 -6.12
C PHE A 50 2.49 4.98 -7.14
N ILE A 51 2.69 4.58 -8.40
CA ILE A 51 3.08 5.50 -9.48
C ILE A 51 2.02 6.61 -9.68
N GLN A 52 0.74 6.28 -9.53
CA GLN A 52 -0.36 7.26 -9.68
C GLN A 52 -0.55 8.20 -8.48
N HIS A 53 -0.19 7.77 -7.26
CA HIS A 53 -0.47 8.48 -6.01
C HIS A 53 0.77 8.97 -5.27
N ILE A 54 1.95 8.92 -5.90
CA ILE A 54 3.19 9.47 -5.32
C ILE A 54 3.14 10.99 -5.20
N ASP A 55 2.18 11.62 -5.89
CA ASP A 55 1.94 13.05 -5.87
C ASP A 55 1.16 13.48 -4.61
N GLU A 56 1.45 14.69 -4.12
CA GLU A 56 0.91 15.37 -2.93
C GLU A 56 1.48 15.07 -1.53
N LYS A 57 1.63 13.82 -1.07
CA LYS A 57 2.14 13.57 0.31
C LYS A 57 3.62 13.20 0.40
N PHE A 58 4.21 12.62 -0.65
CA PHE A 58 5.60 12.19 -0.63
C PHE A 58 6.58 13.38 -0.68
N SER A 59 6.22 14.46 -1.39
CA SER A 59 6.97 15.72 -1.42
C SER A 59 7.21 16.27 -0.01
N LYS A 60 6.18 16.25 0.84
CA LYS A 60 6.24 16.76 2.21
C LYS A 60 7.10 15.92 3.17
N PHE A 61 7.43 14.68 2.82
CA PHE A 61 8.18 13.76 3.67
C PHE A 61 9.67 13.67 3.27
N MET A 62 10.01 14.01 2.02
CA MET A 62 11.39 14.04 1.51
C MET A 62 12.10 15.38 1.76
N GLU A 63 11.38 16.43 2.15
CA GLU A 63 11.91 17.77 2.45
C GLU A 63 12.34 17.97 3.93
N LYS A 64 12.54 16.89 4.71
CA LYS A 64 13.05 17.01 6.08
C LYS A 64 14.31 16.18 6.34
#